data_AF-A0A9E1MM77-F1
#
_entry.id   AF-A0A9E1MM77-F1
#
_cell.length_a   1.000
_cell.length_b   1.000
_cell.length_c   1.000
_cell.angle_alpha   90.00
_cell.angle_beta   90.00
_cell.angle_gamma   90.00
#
_symmetry.space_group_name_H-M   'P 1'
#
loop_
_entity.id
_entity.type
_entity.pdbx_description
1 polymer ?
#
loop_
_entity_poly.entity_id
_entity_poly.type
_entity_poly.pdbx_seq_one_letter_code
_entity_poly.pdbx_strand_id
1 'polypeptide(L)'
;MGGTTAMVGMGLLLAQEGKHVVLVDTDIEAPGLSSLFFPENAINRGTLDCFLENRIGAAGKISDYTLSYDVNTVVDQASGSLTVIPAGRVDKNYLSKLARIDFQEYQPNSLSESLKSLLEDIDKAYPDTDYILLDARAGFHDLGGVTLGRIPHGDVLFGSHSDPSWSGIQQAVRYAGRIQGEEDEKMFLIMAASMSESRFSERYSGYLESFLRRSYEVFLECYYGSSPPSLMAQGDAHYPVTIDYHPALNQNLHFYPMPGVSEEVCRAQIALVMEKPYQELTERIQAQFQ
;
A
#
# COMPACT_ATOMS: atom_id res chain seq x y z
N MET A 1 3.44 -1.30 -12.04
CA MET A 1 2.31 -1.23 -11.08
C MET A 1 2.65 -0.17 -10.08
N GLY A 2 1.73 0.75 -9.79
CA GLY A 2 1.97 1.97 -9.00
C GLY A 2 1.47 1.93 -7.56
N GLY A 3 1.20 0.74 -7.00
CA GLY A 3 0.65 0.58 -5.64
C GLY A 3 1.51 1.23 -4.57
N THR A 4 2.78 0.84 -4.48
CA THR A 4 3.78 1.48 -3.59
C THR A 4 3.87 2.99 -3.79
N THR A 5 3.93 3.45 -5.05
CA THR A 5 4.00 4.89 -5.37
C THR A 5 2.77 5.64 -4.90
N ALA A 6 1.58 5.07 -5.09
CA ALA A 6 0.34 5.64 -4.61
C ALA A 6 0.25 5.65 -3.08
N MET A 7 0.70 4.57 -2.43
CA MET A 7 0.80 4.52 -0.97
C MET A 7 1.70 5.63 -0.42
N VAL A 8 2.86 5.87 -1.05
CA VAL A 8 3.72 7.00 -0.68
C VAL A 8 3.02 8.34 -0.89
N GLY A 9 2.39 8.53 -2.05
CA GLY A 9 1.61 9.74 -2.35
C GLY A 9 0.56 10.03 -1.28
N MET A 10 -0.22 9.01 -0.90
CA MET A 10 -1.21 9.11 0.18
C MET A 10 -0.57 9.44 1.53
N GLY A 11 0.53 8.78 1.89
CA GLY A 11 1.23 9.05 3.15
C GLY A 11 1.73 10.48 3.25
N LEU A 12 2.25 11.04 2.15
CA LEU A 12 2.70 12.43 2.07
C LEU A 12 1.53 13.42 2.14
N LEU A 13 0.43 13.15 1.45
CA LEU A 13 -0.79 13.98 1.50
C LEU A 13 -1.41 14.01 2.90
N LEU A 14 -1.57 12.84 3.52
CA LEU A 14 -2.06 12.73 4.90
C LEU A 14 -1.13 13.48 5.88
N ALA A 15 0.18 13.32 5.75
CA ALA A 15 1.14 14.05 6.60
C ALA A 15 1.09 15.57 6.36
N GLN A 16 0.86 16.01 5.12
CA GLN A 16 0.64 17.43 4.79
C GLN A 16 -0.59 17.99 5.52
N GLU A 17 -1.66 17.19 5.61
CA GLU A 17 -2.91 17.52 6.30
C GLU A 17 -2.83 17.43 7.85
N GLY A 18 -1.64 17.16 8.40
CA GLY A 18 -1.45 17.10 9.85
C GLY A 18 -1.61 15.70 10.45
N LYS A 19 -1.72 14.66 9.63
CA LYS A 19 -1.88 13.27 10.10
C LYS A 19 -0.54 12.60 10.41
N HIS A 20 -0.54 11.73 11.41
CA HIS A 20 0.60 10.89 11.75
C HIS A 20 0.46 9.54 11.05
N VAL A 21 1.36 9.26 10.11
CA VAL A 21 1.27 8.10 9.22
C VAL A 21 2.47 7.18 9.41
N VAL A 22 2.20 5.88 9.46
CA VAL A 22 3.22 4.82 9.41
C VAL A 22 3.07 4.04 8.10
N LEU A 23 4.09 4.07 7.25
CA LEU A 23 4.18 3.23 6.07
C LEU A 23 4.94 1.95 6.42
N VAL A 24 4.39 0.79 6.10
CA VAL A 24 5.01 -0.52 6.41
C VAL A 24 5.19 -1.29 5.12
N ASP A 25 6.45 -1.60 4.78
CA ASP A 25 6.77 -2.46 3.65
C ASP A 25 6.58 -3.93 4.08
N THR A 26 5.43 -4.50 3.73
CA THR A 26 5.10 -5.91 4.01
C THR A 26 5.45 -6.84 2.86
N ASP A 27 5.83 -6.30 1.69
CA ASP A 27 6.35 -7.03 0.54
C ASP A 27 7.82 -7.41 0.74
N ILE A 28 8.06 -8.32 1.68
CA ILE A 28 9.41 -8.82 1.98
C ILE A 28 10.04 -9.60 0.81
N GLU A 29 9.25 -10.03 -0.19
CA GLU A 29 9.74 -10.73 -1.38
C GLU A 29 10.31 -9.77 -2.43
N ALA A 30 9.74 -8.56 -2.54
CA ALA A 30 10.22 -7.52 -3.45
C ALA A 30 10.30 -6.16 -2.74
N PRO A 31 11.24 -6.01 -1.78
CA PRO A 31 11.40 -4.80 -0.99
C PRO A 31 11.67 -3.58 -1.88
N GLY A 32 10.98 -2.48 -1.61
CA GLY A 32 11.03 -1.31 -2.50
C GLY A 32 10.76 0.02 -1.84
N LEU A 33 9.90 0.06 -0.82
CA LEU A 33 9.42 1.31 -0.20
C LEU A 33 10.56 2.18 0.33
N SER A 34 11.47 1.56 1.08
CA SER A 34 12.55 2.25 1.79
C SER A 34 13.56 2.94 0.88
N SER A 35 13.78 2.39 -0.33
CA SER A 35 14.69 2.94 -1.33
C SER A 35 14.26 4.33 -1.83
N LEU A 36 12.97 4.64 -1.71
CA LEU A 36 12.41 5.94 -2.07
C LEU A 36 12.81 7.03 -1.06
N PHE A 37 12.92 6.70 0.22
CA PHE A 37 13.05 7.67 1.31
C PHE A 37 14.44 7.75 1.92
N PHE A 38 15.24 6.68 1.83
CA PHE A 38 16.51 6.58 2.55
C PHE A 38 17.62 5.94 1.72
N PRO A 39 18.89 6.29 1.99
CA PRO A 39 20.01 5.54 1.46
C PRO A 39 20.08 4.15 2.11
N GLU A 40 20.56 3.16 1.36
CA GLU A 40 20.56 1.75 1.79
C GLU A 40 21.28 1.51 3.13
N ASN A 41 22.32 2.29 3.43
CA ASN A 41 23.08 2.18 4.66
C ASN A 41 22.35 2.70 5.91
N ALA A 42 21.25 3.44 5.75
CA ALA A 42 20.39 3.84 6.86
C ALA A 42 19.51 2.67 7.32
N ILE A 43 19.25 1.69 6.45
CA ILE A 43 18.38 0.56 6.72
C ILE A 43 19.19 -0.53 7.44
N ASN A 44 18.79 -0.83 8.67
CA ASN A 44 19.41 -1.89 9.47
C ASN A 44 18.49 -3.11 9.60
N ARG A 45 17.26 -2.89 10.04
CA ARG A 45 16.23 -3.90 10.28
C ARG A 45 14.91 -3.45 9.68
N GLY A 46 13.98 -4.37 9.52
CA GLY A 46 12.64 -4.07 9.00
C GLY A 46 11.63 -5.17 9.31
N THR A 47 10.52 -5.20 8.57
CA THR A 47 9.42 -6.16 8.70
C THR A 47 9.91 -7.61 8.71
N LEU A 48 10.83 -7.99 7.82
CA LEU A 48 11.40 -9.34 7.77
C LEU A 48 12.13 -9.72 9.06
N ASP A 49 12.92 -8.78 9.62
CA ASP A 49 13.64 -8.99 10.86
C ASP A 49 12.66 -9.08 12.04
N CYS A 50 11.65 -8.21 12.07
CA CYS A 50 10.60 -8.23 13.08
C CYS A 50 9.85 -9.57 13.08
N PHE A 51 9.44 -10.09 11.92
CA PHE A 51 8.75 -11.38 11.81
C PHE A 51 9.62 -12.56 12.26
N LEU A 52 10.92 -12.55 11.97
CA LEU A 52 11.84 -13.59 12.45
C LEU A 52 12.05 -13.52 13.96
N GLU A 53 12.18 -12.31 14.53
CA GLU A 53 12.46 -12.10 15.94
C GLU A 53 11.22 -12.28 16.83
N ASN A 54 10.02 -11.89 16.36
CA ASN A 54 8.74 -12.12 17.04
C ASN A 54 8.51 -13.61 17.32
N ARG A 55 8.82 -14.47 16.34
CA ARG A 55 8.64 -15.93 16.45
C ARG A 55 9.44 -16.58 17.57
N ILE A 56 10.55 -15.96 17.99
CA ILE A 56 11.41 -16.47 19.08
C ILE A 56 11.30 -15.62 20.35
N GLY A 57 10.34 -14.69 20.42
CA GLY A 57 10.16 -13.78 21.55
C GLY A 57 11.35 -12.83 21.77
N ALA A 58 12.10 -12.52 20.70
CA ALA A 58 13.30 -11.70 20.75
C ALA A 58 13.15 -10.37 19.98
N ALA A 59 11.92 -9.99 19.63
CA ALA A 59 11.69 -8.71 18.98
C ALA A 59 12.14 -7.56 19.87
N GLY A 60 12.87 -6.65 19.26
CA GLY A 60 13.36 -5.42 19.88
C GLY A 60 12.24 -4.41 20.06
N LYS A 61 12.62 -3.17 20.37
CA LYS A 61 11.65 -2.08 20.38
C LYS A 61 11.26 -1.78 18.95
N ILE A 62 10.01 -1.35 18.72
CA ILE A 62 9.57 -0.99 17.37
C ILE A 62 10.45 0.11 16.73
N SER A 63 11.03 0.99 17.57
CA SER A 63 12.03 2.00 17.16
C SER A 63 13.28 1.44 16.50
N ASP A 64 13.59 0.16 16.69
CA ASP A 64 14.73 -0.52 16.08
C ASP A 64 14.46 -0.91 14.62
N TYR A 65 13.19 -0.87 14.19
CA TYR A 65 12.72 -1.20 12.83
C TYR A 65 12.13 0.00 12.09
N THR A 66 12.02 1.17 12.72
CA THR A 66 11.41 2.35 12.12
C THR A 66 12.45 3.40 11.72
N LEU A 67 12.14 4.15 10.66
CA LEU A 67 12.86 5.35 10.26
C LEU A 67 11.87 6.51 10.12
N SER A 68 12.15 7.63 10.78
CA SER A 68 11.38 8.85 10.58
C SER A 68 11.83 9.56 9.31
N TYR A 69 10.87 9.99 8.49
CA TYR A 69 11.11 10.79 7.30
C TYR A 69 10.67 12.23 7.55
N ASP A 70 11.58 13.19 7.34
CA ASP A 70 11.27 14.61 7.50
C ASP A 70 10.53 15.14 6.26
N VAL A 71 9.20 15.09 6.33
CA VAL A 71 8.29 15.53 5.26
C VAL A 71 8.51 17.00 4.88
N ASN A 72 8.94 17.85 5.81
CA ASN A 72 9.15 19.28 5.55
C ASN A 72 10.36 19.58 4.64
N THR A 73 11.22 18.59 4.39
CA THR A 73 12.31 18.71 3.41
C THR A 73 11.83 18.79 1.97
N VAL A 74 10.59 18.36 1.71
CA VAL A 74 10.07 18.13 0.35
C VAL A 74 8.65 18.64 0.14
N VAL A 75 7.86 18.72 1.20
CA VAL A 75 6.49 19.22 1.20
C VAL A 75 6.42 20.40 2.15
N ASP A 76 5.98 21.55 1.65
CA ASP A 76 5.94 22.76 2.46
C ASP A 76 4.79 22.69 3.48
N GLN A 77 5.08 23.15 4.72
CA GLN A 77 4.12 23.32 5.80
C GLN A 77 3.41 22.02 6.25
N ALA A 78 4.06 20.87 6.09
CA ALA A 78 3.53 19.62 6.64
C ALA A 78 3.57 19.67 8.18
N SER A 79 2.41 19.46 8.80
CA SER A 79 2.26 19.47 10.27
C SER A 79 2.14 18.07 10.88
N GLY A 80 1.99 17.04 10.05
CA GLY A 80 1.96 15.64 10.45
C GLY A 80 3.35 15.01 10.43
N SER A 81 3.39 13.68 10.53
CA SER A 81 4.65 12.93 10.53
C SER A 81 4.56 11.70 9.65
N LEU A 82 5.67 11.33 9.02
CA LEU A 82 5.78 10.09 8.25
C LEU A 82 6.87 9.20 8.86
N THR A 83 6.48 8.03 9.32
CA THR A 83 7.39 6.98 9.79
C THR A 83 7.34 5.82 8.82
N VAL A 84 8.49 5.22 8.53
CA VAL A 84 8.61 4.11 7.57
C VAL A 84 9.21 2.90 8.28
N ILE A 85 8.55 1.75 8.14
CA ILE A 85 9.09 0.44 8.47
C ILE A 85 9.48 -0.23 7.14
N PRO A 86 10.77 -0.35 6.82
CA PRO A 86 11.23 -1.00 5.60
C PRO A 86 11.02 -2.52 5.70
N ALA A 87 11.09 -3.24 4.59
CA ALA A 87 11.05 -4.70 4.63
C ALA A 87 12.30 -5.26 5.34
N GLY A 88 13.43 -4.54 5.23
CA GLY A 88 14.70 -4.83 5.88
C GLY A 88 15.86 -4.48 4.97
N ARG A 89 17.09 -4.64 5.47
CA ARG A 89 18.28 -4.39 4.66
C ARG A 89 18.52 -5.51 3.64
N VAL A 90 18.50 -5.18 2.35
CA VAL A 90 18.70 -6.13 1.23
C VAL A 90 20.18 -6.46 1.03
N ASP A 91 20.79 -7.11 2.03
CA ASP A 91 22.18 -7.54 2.00
C ASP A 91 22.35 -9.01 1.57
N LYS A 92 23.59 -9.52 1.60
CA LYS A 92 23.92 -10.92 1.30
C LYS A 92 23.16 -11.96 2.15
N ASN A 93 22.60 -11.56 3.30
CA ASN A 93 21.87 -12.43 4.21
C ASN A 93 20.35 -12.35 4.00
N TYR A 94 19.85 -11.37 3.24
CA TYR A 94 18.42 -11.14 3.04
C TYR A 94 17.68 -12.39 2.54
N LEU A 95 18.21 -13.04 1.50
CA LEU A 95 17.64 -14.29 0.98
C LEU A 95 17.65 -15.43 2.02
N SER A 96 18.67 -15.49 2.89
CA SER A 96 18.73 -16.49 3.96
C SER A 96 17.72 -16.20 5.07
N LYS A 97 17.41 -14.93 5.33
CA LYS A 97 16.34 -14.51 6.25
C LYS A 97 14.96 -14.84 5.66
N LEU A 98 14.74 -14.51 4.39
CA LEU A 98 13.48 -14.79 3.68
C LEU A 98 13.18 -16.30 3.66
N ALA A 99 14.15 -17.12 3.28
CA ALA A 99 13.98 -18.58 3.26
C ALA A 99 13.62 -19.18 4.64
N ARG A 100 13.96 -18.52 5.75
CA ARG A 100 13.56 -18.97 7.09
C ARG A 100 12.10 -18.67 7.40
N ILE A 101 11.54 -17.59 6.84
CA ILE A 101 10.10 -17.33 6.93
C ILE A 101 9.35 -18.42 6.17
N ASP A 102 9.66 -18.63 4.88
CA ASP A 102 8.99 -19.64 4.03
C ASP A 102 9.06 -21.04 4.64
N PHE A 103 10.23 -21.44 5.15
CA PHE A 103 10.42 -22.78 5.72
C PHE A 103 9.70 -22.97 7.06
N GLN A 104 9.35 -21.88 7.75
CA GLN A 104 8.72 -21.91 9.08
C GLN A 104 7.23 -21.52 9.04
N GLU A 105 6.64 -21.35 7.85
CA GLU A 105 5.19 -21.22 7.62
C GLU A 105 4.41 -22.51 7.88
N TYR A 106 5.07 -23.63 8.22
CA TYR A 106 4.41 -24.88 8.64
C TYR A 106 3.51 -24.75 9.89
N GLN A 107 3.54 -23.60 10.58
CA GLN A 107 2.56 -23.26 11.62
C GLN A 107 1.46 -22.33 11.05
N PRO A 108 0.20 -22.77 11.06
CA PRO A 108 -0.94 -21.93 10.66
C PRO A 108 -0.92 -20.58 11.39
N ASN A 109 -1.22 -19.50 10.67
CA ASN A 109 -1.40 -18.13 11.20
C ASN A 109 -0.14 -17.45 11.79
N SER A 110 1.06 -18.03 11.63
CA SER A 110 2.28 -17.46 12.21
C SER A 110 2.63 -16.05 11.71
N LEU A 111 2.29 -15.73 10.46
CA LEU A 111 2.52 -14.41 9.88
C LEU A 111 1.42 -13.39 10.22
N SER A 112 0.15 -13.80 10.29
CA SER A 112 -0.94 -12.92 10.73
C SER A 112 -0.74 -12.47 12.17
N GLU A 113 -0.33 -13.38 13.05
CA GLU A 113 -0.01 -13.02 14.44
C GLU A 113 1.22 -12.11 14.50
N SER A 114 2.23 -12.35 13.66
CA SER A 114 3.41 -11.47 13.59
C SER A 114 3.07 -10.07 13.11
N LEU A 115 2.21 -9.95 12.09
CA LEU A 115 1.72 -8.66 11.60
C LEU A 115 0.85 -7.97 12.65
N LYS A 116 -0.05 -8.70 13.32
CA LYS A 116 -0.87 -8.15 14.39
C LYS A 116 -0.01 -7.62 15.54
N SER A 117 0.98 -8.39 16.00
CA SER A 117 1.93 -7.95 17.02
C SER A 117 2.69 -6.69 16.57
N LEU A 118 3.13 -6.64 15.31
CA LEU A 118 3.78 -5.46 14.73
C LEU A 118 2.86 -4.23 14.81
N LEU A 119 1.59 -4.35 14.41
CA LEU A 119 0.62 -3.26 14.47
C LEU A 119 0.34 -2.81 15.92
N GLU A 120 0.20 -3.75 16.86
CA GLU A 120 0.04 -3.44 18.28
C GLU A 120 1.26 -2.73 18.86
N ASP A 121 2.47 -3.08 18.41
CA ASP A 121 3.70 -2.44 18.87
C ASP A 121 3.91 -1.05 18.24
N ILE A 122 3.44 -0.84 17.01
CA ILE A 122 3.32 0.49 16.39
C ILE A 122 2.37 1.36 17.23
N ASP A 123 1.17 0.89 17.52
CA ASP A 123 0.16 1.62 18.30
C ASP A 123 0.69 2.00 19.69
N LYS A 124 1.34 1.07 20.40
CA LYS A 124 1.95 1.34 21.72
C LYS A 124 3.05 2.40 21.67
N ALA A 125 3.88 2.42 20.64
CA ALA A 125 5.02 3.33 20.57
C ALA A 125 4.69 4.69 19.93
N TYR A 126 3.68 4.71 19.07
CA TYR A 126 3.21 5.88 18.33
C TYR A 126 1.69 6.02 18.51
N PRO A 127 1.21 6.31 19.73
CA PRO A 127 -0.22 6.32 20.05
C PRO A 127 -1.02 7.40 19.33
N ASP A 128 -0.34 8.41 18.77
CA ASP A 128 -0.96 9.47 17.97
C ASP A 128 -1.08 9.10 16.47
N THR A 129 -0.74 7.86 16.08
CA THR A 129 -0.82 7.39 14.68
C THR A 129 -2.26 7.40 14.19
N ASP A 130 -2.55 8.18 13.15
CA ASP A 130 -3.86 8.24 12.50
C ASP A 130 -4.02 7.11 11.45
N TYR A 131 -2.96 6.79 10.71
CA TYR A 131 -3.01 5.83 9.61
C TYR A 131 -1.79 4.91 9.59
N ILE A 132 -2.03 3.62 9.39
CA ILE A 132 -0.99 2.64 9.04
C ILE A 132 -1.28 2.14 7.63
N LEU A 133 -0.37 2.40 6.69
CA LEU A 133 -0.48 1.97 5.30
C LEU A 133 0.48 0.81 5.06
N LEU A 134 -0.05 -0.31 4.56
CA LEU A 134 0.72 -1.53 4.30
C LEU A 134 1.02 -1.64 2.80
N ASP A 135 2.30 -1.69 2.43
CA ASP A 135 2.71 -2.04 1.07
C ASP A 135 2.61 -3.55 0.92
N ALA A 136 1.49 -4.00 0.36
CA ALA A 136 1.19 -5.39 0.16
C ALA A 136 1.14 -5.72 -1.32
N ARG A 137 1.72 -6.88 -1.69
CA ARG A 137 1.43 -7.47 -2.98
C ARG A 137 0.11 -8.20 -2.94
N ALA A 138 -0.67 -8.03 -4.00
CA ALA A 138 -1.83 -8.86 -4.34
C ALA A 138 -1.40 -10.28 -4.80
N GLY A 139 -0.39 -10.87 -4.16
CA GLY A 139 0.02 -12.24 -4.36
C GLY A 139 -0.78 -13.17 -3.45
N PHE A 140 -1.11 -14.36 -3.94
CA PHE A 140 -1.77 -15.41 -3.14
C PHE A 140 -0.80 -16.14 -2.19
N HIS A 141 0.39 -15.59 -1.95
CA HIS A 141 1.33 -16.12 -0.96
C HIS A 141 0.89 -15.69 0.44
N ASP A 142 1.34 -16.40 1.47
CA ASP A 142 0.77 -16.36 2.81
C ASP A 142 0.73 -14.95 3.43
N LEU A 143 1.70 -14.06 3.16
CA LEU A 143 1.59 -12.65 3.60
C LEU A 143 0.56 -11.85 2.81
N GLY A 144 0.50 -12.02 1.49
CA GLY A 144 -0.52 -11.38 0.66
C GLY A 144 -1.93 -11.79 1.07
N GLY A 145 -2.16 -13.05 1.44
CA GLY A 145 -3.44 -13.51 1.99
C GLY A 145 -3.76 -12.98 3.41
N VAL A 146 -2.73 -12.73 4.22
CA VAL A 146 -2.83 -12.14 5.56
C VAL A 146 -3.10 -10.64 5.50
N THR A 147 -2.44 -9.91 4.59
CA THR A 147 -2.67 -8.48 4.36
C THR A 147 -3.97 -8.22 3.64
N LEU A 148 -4.42 -9.12 2.75
CA LEU A 148 -5.78 -9.12 2.19
C LEU A 148 -6.82 -9.70 3.19
N GLY A 149 -6.36 -10.10 4.37
CA GLY A 149 -7.11 -10.76 5.44
C GLY A 149 -7.89 -9.81 6.34
N ARG A 150 -8.27 -10.29 7.54
CA ARG A 150 -9.07 -9.54 8.53
C ARG A 150 -8.27 -8.51 9.36
N ILE A 151 -7.13 -8.04 8.86
CA ILE A 151 -6.24 -7.14 9.62
C ILE A 151 -6.46 -5.66 9.23
N PRO A 152 -6.39 -5.26 7.95
CA PRO A 152 -6.69 -3.89 7.57
C PRO A 152 -8.20 -3.60 7.61
N HIS A 153 -8.54 -2.34 7.86
CA HIS A 153 -9.91 -1.84 7.75
C HIS A 153 -10.43 -1.83 6.30
N GLY A 154 -9.53 -1.84 5.32
CA GLY A 154 -9.87 -1.90 3.90
C GLY A 154 -8.65 -1.93 2.99
N ASP A 155 -8.88 -2.27 1.72
CA ASP A 155 -7.83 -2.41 0.70
C ASP A 155 -8.04 -1.47 -0.49
N VAL A 156 -6.93 -0.99 -1.04
CA VAL A 156 -6.89 -0.36 -2.36
C VAL A 156 -6.37 -1.36 -3.39
N LEU A 157 -7.23 -1.76 -4.32
CA LEU A 157 -6.91 -2.74 -5.36
C LEU A 157 -6.41 -2.06 -6.62
N PHE A 158 -5.11 -2.19 -6.90
CA PHE A 158 -4.50 -1.65 -8.11
C PHE A 158 -4.58 -2.64 -9.27
N GLY A 159 -5.23 -2.23 -10.36
CA GLY A 159 -5.42 -3.06 -11.54
C GLY A 159 -5.02 -2.41 -12.85
N SER A 160 -4.50 -3.24 -13.76
CA SER A 160 -4.41 -2.93 -15.19
C SER A 160 -5.51 -3.66 -15.96
N HIS A 161 -5.70 -3.38 -17.25
CA HIS A 161 -6.70 -4.07 -18.06
C HIS A 161 -6.24 -5.45 -18.58
N SER A 162 -5.11 -5.97 -18.10
CA SER A 162 -4.62 -7.29 -18.48
C SER A 162 -5.38 -8.41 -17.77
N ASP A 163 -5.56 -9.55 -18.44
CA ASP A 163 -6.25 -10.71 -17.85
C ASP A 163 -5.60 -11.24 -16.56
N PRO A 164 -4.26 -11.35 -16.45
CA PRO A 164 -3.63 -11.72 -15.19
C PRO A 164 -3.97 -10.78 -14.04
N SER A 165 -4.05 -9.46 -14.30
CA SER A 165 -4.43 -8.47 -13.30
C SER A 165 -5.85 -8.71 -12.80
N TRP A 166 -6.79 -8.95 -13.71
CA TRP A 166 -8.19 -9.20 -13.35
C TRP A 166 -8.41 -10.54 -12.66
N SER A 167 -7.67 -11.59 -13.04
CA SER A 167 -7.71 -12.85 -12.30
C SER A 167 -7.28 -12.67 -10.84
N GLY A 168 -6.27 -11.86 -10.57
CA GLY A 168 -5.86 -11.51 -9.21
C GLY A 168 -6.94 -10.72 -8.46
N ILE A 169 -7.41 -9.62 -9.06
CA ILE A 169 -8.43 -8.72 -8.48
C ILE A 169 -9.72 -9.48 -8.14
N GLN A 170 -10.21 -10.34 -9.04
CA GLN A 170 -11.45 -11.08 -8.79
C GLN A 170 -11.35 -11.98 -7.55
N GLN A 171 -10.19 -12.59 -7.30
CA GLN A 171 -10.01 -13.38 -6.08
C GLN A 171 -9.93 -12.52 -4.83
N ALA A 172 -9.23 -11.38 -4.87
CA ALA A 172 -9.18 -10.44 -3.75
C ALA A 172 -10.58 -9.91 -3.39
N VAL A 173 -11.36 -9.48 -4.40
CA VAL A 173 -12.74 -9.03 -4.20
C VAL A 173 -13.64 -10.15 -3.66
N ARG A 174 -13.49 -11.37 -4.17
CA ARG A 174 -14.24 -12.55 -3.67
C ARG A 174 -13.88 -12.91 -2.25
N TYR A 175 -12.61 -12.77 -1.88
CA TYR A 175 -12.17 -12.99 -0.50
C TYR A 175 -12.81 -11.95 0.43
N ALA A 176 -12.67 -10.66 0.13
CA ALA A 176 -13.27 -9.59 0.92
C ALA A 176 -14.80 -9.73 1.05
N GLY A 177 -15.50 -10.06 -0.04
CA GLY A 177 -16.94 -10.27 -0.01
C GLY A 177 -17.39 -11.47 0.83
N ARG A 178 -16.57 -12.53 0.94
CA ARG A 178 -16.82 -13.64 1.88
C ARG A 178 -16.71 -13.19 3.33
N ILE A 179 -15.67 -12.43 3.66
CA ILE A 179 -15.47 -11.89 5.01
C ILE A 179 -16.64 -10.99 5.43
N GLN A 180 -17.12 -10.12 4.54
CA GLN A 180 -18.29 -9.28 4.83
C GLN A 180 -19.59 -10.05 5.11
N GLY A 181 -19.73 -11.25 4.55
CA GLY A 181 -20.92 -12.09 4.78
C GLY A 181 -20.92 -12.79 6.15
N GLU A 182 -19.78 -12.81 6.84
CA GLU A 182 -19.58 -13.54 8.10
C GLU A 182 -19.65 -12.65 9.36
N GLU A 183 -19.45 -11.33 9.24
CA GLU A 183 -19.31 -10.41 10.38
C GLU A 183 -20.03 -9.05 10.17
N ASP A 184 -20.22 -8.30 11.27
CA ASP A 184 -20.86 -6.97 11.26
C ASP A 184 -19.92 -5.84 10.79
N GLU A 185 -18.59 -6.03 10.82
CA GLU A 185 -17.60 -5.05 10.36
C GLU A 185 -17.28 -5.23 8.87
N LYS A 186 -17.52 -4.17 8.08
CA LYS A 186 -17.28 -4.18 6.64
C LYS A 186 -15.88 -3.69 6.32
N MET A 187 -15.03 -4.60 5.87
CA MET A 187 -13.80 -4.24 5.18
C MET A 187 -14.13 -3.48 3.89
N PHE A 188 -13.70 -2.23 3.75
CA PHE A 188 -13.97 -1.47 2.53
C PHE A 188 -12.98 -1.83 1.42
N LEU A 189 -13.41 -1.68 0.17
CA LEU A 189 -12.55 -1.83 -1.00
C LEU A 189 -12.59 -0.57 -1.85
N ILE A 190 -11.44 -0.20 -2.41
CA ILE A 190 -11.29 0.91 -3.34
C ILE A 190 -10.59 0.39 -4.60
N MET A 191 -11.26 0.48 -5.75
CA MET A 191 -10.61 0.15 -7.02
C MET A 191 -9.74 1.31 -7.50
N ALA A 192 -8.50 1.02 -7.91
CA ALA A 192 -7.60 1.95 -8.57
C ALA A 192 -7.19 1.40 -9.96
N ALA A 193 -7.55 2.13 -11.01
CA ALA A 193 -7.13 1.81 -12.38
C ALA A 193 -5.72 2.37 -12.60
N SER A 194 -4.71 1.49 -12.57
CA SER A 194 -3.33 1.82 -12.93
C SER A 194 -3.19 1.69 -14.44
N MET A 195 -3.20 2.84 -15.11
CA MET A 195 -3.22 2.92 -16.56
C MET A 195 -1.82 2.71 -17.13
N SER A 196 -1.70 1.82 -18.11
CA SER A 196 -0.51 1.78 -18.99
C SER A 196 -0.63 2.77 -20.15
N GLU A 197 -1.85 3.25 -20.43
CA GLU A 197 -2.12 4.14 -21.55
C GLU A 197 -2.08 5.60 -21.14
N SER A 198 -1.54 6.43 -22.03
CA SER A 198 -1.56 7.88 -21.86
C SER A 198 -2.98 8.41 -21.97
N ARG A 199 -3.35 9.36 -21.11
CA ARG A 199 -4.61 10.11 -21.17
C ARG A 199 -4.88 10.82 -22.50
N PHE A 200 -3.83 11.00 -23.31
CA PHE A 200 -3.91 11.63 -24.63
C PHE A 200 -4.13 10.62 -25.77
N SER A 201 -4.26 9.32 -25.47
CA SER A 201 -4.54 8.26 -26.45
C SER A 201 -6.00 8.28 -26.89
N GLU A 202 -6.26 8.08 -28.19
CA GLU A 202 -7.63 7.91 -28.72
C GLU A 202 -8.38 6.72 -28.10
N ARG A 203 -7.63 5.73 -27.58
CA ARG A 203 -8.19 4.52 -26.95
C ARG A 203 -8.52 4.70 -25.47
N TYR A 204 -8.11 5.83 -24.87
CA TYR A 204 -8.18 6.05 -23.43
C TYR A 204 -9.61 5.94 -22.88
N SER A 205 -10.57 6.63 -23.51
CA SER A 205 -11.98 6.59 -23.07
C SER A 205 -12.59 5.19 -23.16
N GLY A 206 -12.29 4.46 -24.24
CA GLY A 206 -12.77 3.08 -24.42
C GLY A 206 -12.18 2.12 -23.38
N TYR A 207 -10.92 2.32 -23.01
CA TYR A 207 -10.26 1.56 -21.94
C TYR A 207 -10.91 1.83 -20.59
N LEU A 208 -11.19 3.10 -20.24
CA LEU A 208 -11.82 3.41 -18.95
C LEU A 208 -13.23 2.82 -18.86
N GLU A 209 -14.01 2.89 -19.93
CA GLU A 209 -15.34 2.29 -19.97
C GLU A 209 -15.27 0.77 -19.79
N SER A 210 -14.36 0.09 -20.51
CA SER A 210 -14.21 -1.37 -20.39
C SER A 210 -13.68 -1.78 -19.02
N PHE A 211 -12.78 -1.00 -18.43
CA PHE A 211 -12.27 -1.23 -17.08
C PHE A 211 -13.37 -1.06 -16.03
N LEU A 212 -14.15 0.02 -16.09
CA LEU A 212 -15.27 0.27 -15.18
C LEU A 212 -16.31 -0.85 -15.26
N ARG A 213 -16.69 -1.27 -16.47
CA ARG A 213 -17.64 -2.39 -16.67
C ARG A 213 -17.13 -3.68 -16.04
N ARG A 214 -15.87 -4.05 -16.31
CA ARG A 214 -15.27 -5.27 -15.74
C ARG A 214 -15.12 -5.19 -14.23
N SER A 215 -14.76 -4.03 -13.69
CA SER A 215 -14.75 -3.77 -12.24
C SER A 215 -16.13 -4.02 -11.65
N TYR A 216 -17.15 -3.36 -12.19
CA TYR A 216 -18.52 -3.51 -11.71
C TYR A 216 -19.03 -4.95 -11.78
N GLU A 217 -18.75 -5.68 -12.87
CA GLU A 217 -19.09 -7.10 -13.00
C GLU A 217 -18.46 -7.96 -11.89
N VAL A 218 -17.16 -7.76 -11.62
CA VAL A 218 -16.44 -8.48 -10.56
C VAL A 218 -17.04 -8.16 -9.18
N PHE A 219 -17.25 -6.89 -8.86
CA PHE A 219 -17.81 -6.48 -7.57
C PHE A 219 -19.27 -6.94 -7.40
N LEU A 220 -20.06 -6.93 -8.46
CA LEU A 220 -21.43 -7.43 -8.46
C LEU A 220 -21.50 -8.93 -8.20
N GLU A 221 -20.56 -9.71 -8.76
CA GLU A 221 -20.49 -11.16 -8.54
C GLU A 221 -19.99 -11.51 -7.14
N CYS A 222 -18.99 -10.76 -6.65
CA CYS A 222 -18.13 -11.23 -5.56
C CYS A 222 -18.27 -10.48 -4.24
N TYR A 223 -18.80 -9.26 -4.23
CA TYR A 223 -18.71 -8.35 -3.08
C TYR A 223 -20.03 -7.68 -2.72
N TYR A 224 -20.79 -7.21 -3.70
CA TYR A 224 -22.09 -6.58 -3.43
C TYR A 224 -23.15 -7.63 -3.05
N GLY A 225 -23.98 -7.26 -2.08
CA GLY A 225 -25.14 -8.05 -1.65
C GLY A 225 -26.35 -7.85 -2.57
N SER A 226 -27.55 -8.06 -2.01
CA SER A 226 -28.83 -8.04 -2.75
C SER A 226 -29.26 -6.67 -3.31
N SER A 227 -28.66 -5.57 -2.86
CA SER A 227 -28.94 -4.20 -3.35
C SER A 227 -27.66 -3.52 -3.81
N PRO A 228 -27.10 -3.91 -4.97
CA PRO A 228 -25.87 -3.32 -5.49
C PRO A 228 -26.09 -1.85 -5.92
N PRO A 229 -25.04 -1.01 -5.85
CA PRO A 229 -25.08 0.34 -6.42
C PRO A 229 -25.19 0.29 -7.95
N SER A 230 -25.48 1.42 -8.59
CA SER A 230 -25.46 1.50 -10.05
C SER A 230 -24.03 1.47 -10.60
N LEU A 231 -23.85 1.05 -11.86
CA LEU A 231 -22.56 1.09 -12.58
C LEU A 231 -21.86 2.48 -12.55
N MET A 232 -22.65 3.55 -12.44
CA MET A 232 -22.15 4.93 -12.47
C MET A 232 -22.13 5.57 -11.07
N ALA A 233 -22.24 4.77 -10.00
CA ALA A 233 -22.18 5.27 -8.64
C ALA A 233 -20.74 5.66 -8.27
N GLN A 234 -20.41 6.93 -8.44
CA GLN A 234 -19.10 7.47 -8.09
C GLN A 234 -18.86 7.36 -6.58
N GLY A 235 -17.67 6.93 -6.20
CA GLY A 235 -17.27 6.70 -4.80
C GLY A 235 -17.46 5.27 -4.31
N ASP A 236 -18.39 4.50 -4.90
CA ASP A 236 -18.60 3.09 -4.56
C ASP A 236 -17.45 2.19 -4.99
N ALA A 237 -17.19 1.13 -4.23
CA ALA A 237 -15.99 0.28 -4.32
C ALA A 237 -15.49 -0.04 -5.75
N HIS A 238 -16.42 -0.39 -6.65
CA HIS A 238 -16.12 -0.73 -8.05
C HIS A 238 -15.68 0.45 -8.92
N TYR A 239 -16.11 1.67 -8.62
CA TYR A 239 -15.83 2.85 -9.44
C TYR A 239 -14.35 3.24 -9.25
N PRO A 240 -13.51 3.15 -10.29
CA PRO A 240 -12.08 3.23 -10.10
C PRO A 240 -11.60 4.68 -9.96
N VAL A 241 -10.67 4.92 -9.02
CA VAL A 241 -9.79 6.09 -9.10
C VAL A 241 -8.79 5.84 -10.23
N THR A 242 -8.68 6.77 -11.17
CA THR A 242 -7.83 6.58 -12.35
C THR A 242 -6.45 7.18 -12.12
N ILE A 243 -5.42 6.33 -12.13
CA ILE A 243 -4.02 6.73 -12.00
C ILE A 243 -3.37 6.59 -13.37
N ASP A 244 -3.17 7.74 -14.01
CA ASP A 244 -2.59 7.85 -15.34
C ASP A 244 -1.13 7.42 -15.39
N TYR A 245 -0.71 6.88 -16.54
CA TYR A 245 0.71 6.68 -16.80
C TYR A 245 1.44 8.02 -16.86
N HIS A 246 2.45 8.18 -16.02
CA HIS A 246 3.36 9.32 -16.05
C HIS A 246 4.80 8.87 -16.32
N PRO A 247 5.42 9.25 -17.45
CA PRO A 247 6.77 8.79 -17.81
C PRO A 247 7.86 9.07 -16.76
N ALA A 248 7.74 10.18 -16.03
CA ALA A 248 8.72 10.53 -14.98
C ALA A 248 8.62 9.61 -13.75
N LEU A 249 7.49 8.93 -13.54
CA LEU A 249 7.33 7.94 -12.47
C LEU A 249 7.86 6.55 -12.85
N ASN A 250 8.29 6.37 -14.11
CA ASN A 250 8.91 5.13 -14.60
C ASN A 250 10.46 5.17 -14.52
N GLN A 251 11.01 6.13 -13.77
CA GLN A 251 12.44 6.28 -13.52
C GLN A 251 12.72 5.94 -12.05
N ASN A 252 14.00 5.89 -11.67
CA ASN A 252 14.35 5.76 -10.26
C ASN A 252 13.88 7.00 -9.50
N LEU A 253 12.92 6.78 -8.60
CA LEU A 253 12.37 7.81 -7.73
C LEU A 253 13.22 7.94 -6.47
N HIS A 254 13.49 9.18 -6.09
CA HIS A 254 14.25 9.55 -4.92
C HIS A 254 13.55 10.71 -4.23
N PHE A 255 13.02 10.43 -3.04
CA PHE A 255 12.36 11.40 -2.17
C PHE A 255 13.32 11.93 -1.12
N TYR A 256 14.64 11.81 -1.33
CA TYR A 256 15.66 12.39 -0.46
C TYR A 256 16.84 12.88 -1.31
N PRO A 257 17.49 13.99 -0.92
CA PRO A 257 18.67 14.47 -1.62
C PRO A 257 19.83 13.47 -1.52
N MET A 258 20.50 13.21 -2.65
CA MET A 258 21.68 12.34 -2.71
C MET A 258 22.64 12.79 -3.83
N PRO A 259 23.89 12.30 -3.90
CA PRO A 259 24.80 12.68 -4.98
C PRO A 259 24.18 12.43 -6.36
N GLY A 260 23.99 13.51 -7.14
CA GLY A 260 23.35 13.46 -8.46
C GLY A 260 21.84 13.73 -8.48
N VAL A 261 21.19 13.86 -7.31
CA VAL A 261 19.76 14.18 -7.17
C VAL A 261 19.62 15.37 -6.22
N SER A 262 19.22 16.53 -6.75
CA SER A 262 18.99 17.73 -5.94
C SER A 262 17.66 17.68 -5.19
N GLU A 263 17.50 18.54 -4.18
CA GLU A 263 16.23 18.73 -3.48
C GLU A 263 15.10 19.16 -4.45
N GLU A 264 15.41 19.99 -5.44
CA GLU A 264 14.45 20.40 -6.48
C GLU A 264 13.93 19.21 -7.29
N VAL A 265 14.80 18.24 -7.63
CA VAL A 265 14.38 17.00 -8.31
C VAL A 265 13.49 16.16 -7.40
N CYS A 266 13.85 16.04 -6.11
CA CYS A 266 13.02 15.30 -5.13
C CYS A 266 11.63 15.93 -5.02
N ARG A 267 11.56 17.26 -4.85
CA ARG A 267 10.30 18.01 -4.79
C ARG A 267 9.47 17.85 -6.06
N ALA A 268 10.10 17.88 -7.23
CA ALA A 268 9.40 17.68 -8.50
C ALA A 268 8.81 16.25 -8.61
N GLN A 269 9.55 15.22 -8.20
CA GLN A 269 9.05 13.84 -8.21
C GLN A 269 7.91 13.64 -7.18
N ILE A 270 8.02 14.28 -6.03
CA ILE A 270 6.99 14.22 -4.97
C ILE A 270 5.71 14.92 -5.41
N ALA A 271 5.82 16.09 -6.03
CA ALA A 271 4.67 16.80 -6.57
C ALA A 271 3.83 15.91 -7.52
N LEU A 272 4.48 15.07 -8.33
CA LEU A 272 3.80 14.13 -9.23
C LEU A 272 2.98 13.06 -8.48
N VAL A 273 3.47 12.56 -7.35
CA VAL A 273 2.76 11.56 -6.53
C VAL A 273 1.76 12.19 -5.55
N MET A 274 1.64 13.51 -5.55
CA MET A 274 0.65 14.28 -4.78
C MET A 274 -0.39 14.95 -5.70
N GLU A 275 -0.39 14.63 -6.99
CA GLU A 275 -1.39 15.14 -7.94
C GLU A 275 -2.80 14.58 -7.68
N LYS A 276 -3.77 15.13 -8.42
CA LYS A 276 -5.20 14.86 -8.27
C LYS A 276 -5.58 13.37 -8.10
N PRO A 277 -5.06 12.41 -8.87
CA PRO A 277 -5.42 11.00 -8.66
C PRO A 277 -5.10 10.47 -7.27
N TYR A 278 -3.99 10.92 -6.69
CA TYR A 278 -3.55 10.50 -5.35
C TYR A 278 -4.32 11.25 -4.26
N GLN A 279 -4.70 12.51 -4.51
CA GLN A 279 -5.63 13.27 -3.66
C GLN A 279 -7.00 12.59 -3.60
N GLU A 280 -7.59 12.26 -4.75
CA GLU A 280 -8.88 11.56 -4.85
C GLU A 280 -8.83 10.20 -4.13
N LEU A 281 -7.72 9.46 -4.25
CA LEU A 281 -7.55 8.21 -3.53
C LEU A 281 -7.48 8.43 -2.00
N THR A 282 -6.77 9.46 -1.56
CA THR A 282 -6.64 9.83 -0.15
C THR A 282 -7.98 10.23 0.45
N GLU A 283 -8.71 11.13 -0.21
CA GLU A 283 -10.06 11.59 0.18
C GLU A 283 -11.03 10.40 0.31
N ARG A 284 -10.95 9.45 -0.62
CA ARG A 284 -11.82 8.26 -0.62
C ARG A 284 -11.56 7.33 0.56
N ILE A 285 -10.30 7.19 0.98
CA ILE A 285 -9.95 6.44 2.20
C ILE A 285 -10.45 7.19 3.43
N GLN A 286 -10.20 8.49 3.52
CA GLN A 286 -10.64 9.31 4.66
C GLN A 286 -12.16 9.26 4.86
N ALA A 287 -12.93 9.24 3.76
CA ALA A 287 -14.39 9.13 3.80
C ALA A 287 -14.91 7.82 4.41
N GLN A 288 -14.09 6.78 4.56
CA GLN A 288 -14.50 5.52 5.19
C GLN A 288 -14.48 5.59 6.73
N PHE A 289 -13.86 6.63 7.30
CA PHE A 289 -13.67 6.78 8.75
C PHE A 289 -14.41 8.01 9.34
N GLN A 290 -15.33 8.62 8.58
CA GLN A 290 -16.18 9.74 9.00
C GLN A 290 -17.57 9.27 9.40
#